data_AF-A0A661CM22-F1
#
_entry.id   AF-A0A661CM22-F1
#
_cell.length_a   1.000
_cell.length_b   1.000
_cell.length_c   1.000
_cell.angle_alpha   90.00
_cell.angle_beta   90.00
_cell.angle_gamma   90.00
#
_symmetry.space_group_name_H-M   'P 1'
#
loop_
_entity.id
_entity.type
_entity.pdbx_description
1 polymer ?
#
loop_
_entity_poly.entity_id
_entity_poly.type
_entity_poly.pdbx_seq_one_letter_code
_entity_poly.pdbx_strand_id
1 'polypeptide(L)'
;MKPQHFFRLIQINHVLAKHRLDDIIQATHLLRPLRYLSFLSPYRWTHDATAPRGERLRLALEELGPIFVKVGQILSTRRDLLPDDIADSLAKLQDQVTPFPDEQALALIQQAYGEQPLDEIFAHIDEQALASASIAQVHSAKLLDGSDVILKIVRPNIEKKMRRDVELLQAMAALAQRFWVDGRRLQPKEVVNEIEKNLYDDLD
;
A
#
# COMPACT_ATOMS: atom_id res chain seq x y z
N MET A 1 -5.97 -8.85 -21.08
CA MET A 1 -5.69 -8.60 -19.66
C MET A 1 -5.11 -9.88 -19.07
N LYS A 2 -3.94 -9.86 -18.41
CA LYS A 2 -3.35 -11.09 -17.84
C LYS A 2 -4.33 -11.68 -16.79
N PRO A 3 -4.48 -13.01 -16.66
CA PRO A 3 -5.43 -13.62 -15.72
C PRO A 3 -5.19 -13.17 -14.26
N GLN A 4 -3.93 -12.92 -13.90
CA GLN A 4 -3.54 -12.39 -12.58
C GLN A 4 -4.13 -11.00 -12.28
N HIS A 5 -4.37 -10.17 -13.30
CA HIS A 5 -4.95 -8.83 -13.13
C HIS A 5 -6.46 -8.94 -12.86
N PHE A 6 -7.12 -9.94 -13.44
CA PHE A 6 -8.54 -10.18 -13.22
C PHE A 6 -8.82 -10.58 -11.77
N PHE A 7 -8.05 -11.53 -11.23
CA PHE A 7 -8.15 -11.90 -9.81
C PHE A 7 -7.84 -10.72 -8.89
N ARG A 8 -6.84 -9.90 -9.22
CA ARG A 8 -6.52 -8.70 -8.43
C ARG A 8 -7.63 -7.65 -8.49
N LEU A 9 -8.28 -7.45 -9.63
CA LEU A 9 -9.45 -6.57 -9.75
C LEU A 9 -10.63 -7.07 -8.92
N ILE A 10 -10.89 -8.38 -8.90
CA ILE A 10 -11.92 -8.98 -8.04
C ILE A 10 -11.58 -8.72 -6.57
N GLN A 11 -10.32 -8.91 -6.17
CA GLN A 11 -9.88 -8.62 -4.80
C GLN A 11 -10.07 -7.14 -4.46
N ILE A 12 -9.72 -6.21 -5.36
CA ILE A 12 -9.93 -4.78 -5.14
C ILE A 12 -11.41 -4.48 -4.97
N ASN A 13 -12.25 -4.99 -5.87
CA ASN A 13 -13.69 -4.82 -5.77
C ASN A 13 -14.26 -5.39 -4.47
N HIS A 14 -13.77 -6.55 -4.04
CA HIS A 14 -14.15 -7.18 -2.78
C HIS A 14 -13.81 -6.30 -1.57
N VAL A 15 -12.58 -5.78 -1.48
CA VAL A 15 -12.17 -4.90 -0.37
C VAL A 15 -12.97 -3.59 -0.38
N LEU A 16 -13.17 -2.97 -1.55
CA LEU A 16 -14.00 -1.77 -1.66
C LEU A 16 -15.45 -2.02 -1.21
N ALA A 17 -16.02 -3.18 -1.55
CA ALA A 17 -17.36 -3.58 -1.13
C ALA A 17 -17.43 -3.87 0.38
N LYS A 18 -16.40 -4.54 0.93
CA LYS A 18 -16.27 -4.84 2.37
C LYS A 18 -16.27 -3.57 3.22
N HIS A 19 -15.54 -2.54 2.79
CA HIS A 19 -15.49 -1.23 3.46
C HIS A 19 -16.64 -0.29 3.06
N ARG A 20 -17.62 -0.78 2.29
CA ARG A 20 -18.78 -0.01 1.81
C ARG A 20 -18.41 1.29 1.12
N LEU A 21 -17.32 1.32 0.35
CA LEU A 21 -16.89 2.55 -0.32
C LEU A 21 -17.73 2.87 -1.57
N ASP A 22 -18.77 2.06 -1.85
CA ASP A 22 -19.70 2.28 -2.94
C ASP A 22 -20.51 3.57 -2.79
N ASP A 23 -20.72 4.09 -1.58
CA ASP A 23 -21.30 5.42 -1.33
C ASP A 23 -20.36 6.59 -1.65
N ILE A 24 -19.05 6.47 -1.39
CA ILE A 24 -18.07 7.51 -1.79
C ILE A 24 -17.99 7.59 -3.32
N ILE A 25 -18.06 6.42 -3.97
CA ILE A 25 -18.08 6.29 -5.41
C ILE A 25 -19.29 7.01 -6.04
N GLN A 26 -20.39 7.25 -5.31
CA GLN A 26 -21.58 7.97 -5.82
C GLN A 26 -21.31 9.45 -6.14
N ALA A 27 -20.36 10.09 -5.44
CA ALA A 27 -19.96 11.47 -5.74
C ALA A 27 -19.20 11.56 -7.07
N THR A 28 -18.63 10.44 -7.55
CA THR A 28 -17.85 10.37 -8.78
C THR A 28 -18.66 9.60 -9.84
N HIS A 29 -19.49 10.33 -10.60
CA HIS A 29 -20.48 9.79 -11.57
C HIS A 29 -19.97 8.68 -12.54
N LEU A 30 -18.66 8.54 -12.72
CA LEU A 30 -18.03 7.68 -13.71
C LEU A 30 -17.94 6.19 -13.33
N LEU A 31 -17.92 5.86 -12.04
CA LEU A 31 -17.71 4.48 -11.55
C LEU A 31 -19.03 3.70 -11.33
N ARG A 32 -20.15 4.20 -11.88
CA ARG A 32 -21.50 3.57 -11.77
C ARG A 32 -21.58 2.08 -12.14
N PRO A 33 -20.85 1.54 -13.14
CA PRO A 33 -20.90 0.10 -13.45
C PRO A 33 -20.33 -0.77 -12.31
N LEU A 34 -19.31 -0.28 -11.60
CA LEU A 34 -18.69 -0.98 -10.47
C LEU A 34 -19.65 -1.12 -9.27
N ARG A 35 -20.65 -0.23 -9.17
CA ARG A 35 -21.73 -0.33 -8.18
C ARG A 35 -22.57 -1.59 -8.35
N TYR A 36 -22.84 -2.00 -9.59
CA TYR A 36 -23.63 -3.21 -9.86
C TYR A 36 -22.85 -4.46 -9.48
N LEU A 37 -21.51 -4.43 -9.62
CA LEU A 37 -20.65 -5.51 -9.15
C LEU A 37 -20.58 -5.56 -7.62
N SER A 38 -20.57 -4.42 -6.92
CA SER A 38 -20.61 -4.42 -5.45
C SER A 38 -21.95 -4.94 -4.89
N PHE A 39 -23.06 -4.70 -5.60
CA PHE A 39 -24.39 -5.21 -5.22
C PHE A 39 -24.48 -6.75 -5.22
N LEU A 40 -23.62 -7.43 -5.99
CA LEU A 40 -23.53 -8.89 -6.02
C LEU A 40 -22.69 -9.48 -4.87
N SER A 41 -22.02 -8.64 -4.06
CA SER A 41 -21.21 -9.11 -2.94
C SER A 41 -22.08 -9.39 -1.70
N PRO A 42 -22.13 -10.65 -1.19
CA PRO A 42 -22.88 -11.01 0.01
C PRO A 42 -22.46 -10.25 1.27
N TYR A 43 -21.26 -9.66 1.26
CA TYR A 43 -20.66 -8.94 2.39
C TYR A 43 -21.25 -7.55 2.66
N ARG A 44 -22.04 -6.98 1.74
CA ARG A 44 -22.79 -5.74 2.00
C ARG A 44 -23.78 -5.88 3.17
N TRP A 45 -24.20 -7.11 3.46
CA TRP A 45 -25.16 -7.40 4.53
C TRP A 45 -24.51 -7.73 5.88
N THR A 46 -23.19 -7.93 5.95
CA THR A 46 -22.53 -8.41 7.18
C THR A 46 -21.60 -7.38 7.84
N HIS A 47 -21.27 -6.26 7.19
CA HIS A 47 -20.37 -5.24 7.73
C HIS A 47 -21.07 -3.90 7.95
N ASP A 48 -20.99 -3.40 9.19
CA ASP A 48 -21.56 -2.13 9.62
C ASP A 48 -20.77 -0.94 9.03
N ALA A 49 -21.47 0.06 8.49
CA ALA A 49 -20.86 1.33 8.04
C ALA A 49 -20.84 2.38 9.16
N THR A 50 -20.61 1.95 10.40
CA THR A 50 -20.58 2.86 11.55
C THR A 50 -19.37 3.78 11.52
N ALA A 51 -18.26 3.36 10.88
CA ALA A 51 -17.06 4.17 10.74
C ALA A 51 -17.21 5.30 9.69
N PRO A 52 -16.62 6.50 9.93
CA PRO A 52 -16.57 7.59 8.97
C PRO A 52 -15.99 7.17 7.62
N ARG A 53 -16.45 7.82 6.53
CA ARG A 53 -16.05 7.46 5.15
C ARG A 53 -14.54 7.55 4.91
N GLY A 54 -13.87 8.54 5.51
CA GLY A 54 -12.41 8.70 5.40
C GLY A 54 -11.66 7.55 6.08
N GLU A 55 -12.13 7.10 7.24
CA GLU A 55 -11.55 5.95 7.95
C GLU A 55 -11.74 4.64 7.18
N ARG A 56 -12.93 4.42 6.61
CA ARG A 56 -13.19 3.26 5.75
C ARG A 56 -12.29 3.26 4.51
N LEU A 57 -12.03 4.43 3.92
CA LEU A 57 -11.10 4.54 2.80
C LEU A 57 -9.67 4.21 3.23
N ARG A 58 -9.21 4.75 4.36
CA ARG A 58 -7.89 4.45 4.93
C ARG A 58 -7.69 2.95 5.14
N LEU A 59 -8.62 2.31 5.84
CA LEU A 59 -8.57 0.87 6.14
C LEU A 59 -8.61 0.01 4.87
N ALA A 60 -9.39 0.42 3.87
CA ALA A 60 -9.39 -0.26 2.57
C ALA A 60 -8.03 -0.17 1.87
N LEU A 61 -7.39 1.00 1.86
CA LEU A 61 -6.06 1.16 1.24
C LEU A 61 -4.99 0.34 1.97
N GLU A 62 -5.05 0.26 3.31
CA GLU A 62 -4.19 -0.62 4.13
C GLU A 62 -4.39 -2.09 3.78
N GLU A 63 -5.65 -2.56 3.69
CA GLU A 63 -5.97 -3.94 3.33
C GLU A 63 -5.59 -4.29 1.89
N LEU A 64 -5.68 -3.32 0.97
CA LEU A 64 -5.23 -3.50 -0.41
C LEU A 64 -3.71 -3.61 -0.52
N GLY A 65 -2.97 -2.97 0.40
CA GLY A 65 -1.54 -3.15 0.58
C GLY A 65 -0.69 -1.94 0.14
N PRO A 66 0.65 -2.11 0.13
CA PRO A 66 1.60 -1.00 0.15
C PRO A 66 1.47 0.03 -0.97
N ILE A 67 1.14 -0.43 -2.19
CA ILE A 67 0.92 0.46 -3.33
C ILE A 67 -0.28 1.38 -3.09
N PHE A 68 -1.38 0.85 -2.56
CA PHE A 68 -2.59 1.62 -2.28
C PHE A 68 -2.42 2.52 -1.07
N VAL A 69 -1.63 2.11 -0.07
CA VAL A 69 -1.17 2.99 1.02
C VAL A 69 -0.40 4.18 0.45
N LYS A 70 0.55 3.96 -0.47
CA LYS A 70 1.34 5.04 -1.08
C LYS A 70 0.49 5.98 -1.96
N VAL A 71 -0.51 5.44 -2.67
CA VAL A 71 -1.55 6.27 -3.32
C VAL A 71 -2.27 7.15 -2.29
N GLY A 72 -2.72 6.57 -1.17
CA GLY A 72 -3.38 7.33 -0.11
C GLY A 72 -2.50 8.41 0.51
N GLN A 73 -1.22 8.12 0.72
CA GLN A 73 -0.22 9.07 1.21
C GLN A 73 -0.08 10.27 0.25
N ILE A 74 0.08 10.04 -1.06
CA ILE A 74 0.17 11.12 -2.05
C ILE A 74 -1.14 11.91 -2.14
N LEU A 75 -2.29 11.22 -2.11
CA LEU A 75 -3.59 11.90 -2.12
C LEU A 75 -3.80 12.74 -0.86
N SER A 76 -3.28 12.34 0.30
CA SER A 76 -3.39 13.08 1.56
C SER A 76 -2.68 14.44 1.54
N THR A 77 -1.63 14.60 0.72
CA THR A 77 -0.93 15.89 0.56
C THR A 77 -1.69 16.84 -0.37
N ARG A 78 -2.58 16.29 -1.20
CA ARG A 78 -3.44 17.02 -2.15
C ARG A 78 -4.82 17.34 -1.57
N ARG A 79 -4.82 18.08 -0.46
CA ARG A 79 -6.05 18.56 0.19
C ARG A 79 -6.96 19.38 -0.72
N ASP A 80 -6.38 20.02 -1.74
CA ASP A 80 -7.12 20.77 -2.74
C ASP A 80 -8.09 19.90 -3.57
N LEU A 81 -7.88 18.59 -3.60
CA LEU A 81 -8.70 17.63 -4.35
C LEU A 81 -9.62 16.76 -3.50
N LEU A 82 -9.52 16.85 -2.17
CA LEU A 82 -10.24 15.96 -1.26
C LEU A 82 -11.04 16.77 -0.22
N PRO A 83 -12.22 16.29 0.18
CA PRO A 83 -12.88 16.76 1.39
C PRO A 83 -11.96 16.61 2.62
N ASP A 84 -11.99 17.59 3.52
CA ASP A 84 -11.10 17.63 4.70
C ASP A 84 -11.18 16.35 5.54
N ASP A 85 -12.38 15.78 5.72
CA ASP A 85 -12.59 14.55 6.50
C ASP A 85 -11.86 13.33 5.90
N ILE A 86 -11.75 13.28 4.58
CA ILE A 86 -11.00 12.24 3.86
C ILE A 86 -9.50 12.53 3.96
N ALA A 87 -9.08 13.77 3.75
CA ALA A 87 -7.68 14.15 3.82
C ALA A 87 -7.08 13.92 5.22
N ASP A 88 -7.80 14.29 6.28
CA ASP A 88 -7.41 14.05 7.68
C ASP A 88 -7.27 12.54 7.97
N SER A 89 -8.16 11.73 7.40
CA SER A 89 -8.10 10.28 7.57
C SER A 89 -6.92 9.66 6.81
N LEU A 90 -6.69 10.08 5.56
CA LEU A 90 -5.57 9.58 4.76
C LEU A 90 -4.21 10.04 5.28
N ALA A 91 -4.13 11.20 5.95
CA ALA A 91 -2.89 11.66 6.58
C ALA A 91 -2.35 10.67 7.63
N LYS A 92 -3.23 9.87 8.25
CA LYS A 92 -2.83 8.80 9.19
C LYS A 92 -2.13 7.62 8.50
N LEU A 93 -2.18 7.52 7.17
CA LEU A 93 -1.38 6.53 6.42
C LEU A 93 0.12 6.86 6.44
N GLN A 94 0.49 8.05 6.89
CA GLN A 94 1.90 8.41 7.08
C GLN A 94 2.49 7.77 8.35
N ASP A 95 1.65 7.22 9.23
CA ASP A 95 2.07 6.56 10.46
C ASP A 95 2.71 5.18 10.17
N GLN A 96 3.50 4.68 11.14
CA GLN A 96 4.23 3.42 11.00
C GLN A 96 3.30 2.24 10.72
N VAL A 97 3.68 1.41 9.76
CA VAL A 97 2.94 0.18 9.42
C VAL A 97 3.32 -0.92 10.39
N THR A 98 2.45 -1.88 10.67
CA THR A 98 2.80 -3.02 11.52
C THR A 98 3.97 -3.82 10.91
N PRO A 99 5.04 -4.11 11.67
CA PRO A 99 6.14 -4.96 11.21
C PRO A 99 5.66 -6.36 10.86
N PHE A 100 6.37 -7.03 9.95
CA PHE A 100 6.20 -8.46 9.74
C PHE A 100 6.99 -9.24 10.82
N PRO A 101 6.71 -10.54 11.02
CA PRO A 101 7.27 -11.30 12.13
C PRO A 101 8.80 -11.22 12.20
N ASP A 102 9.35 -10.99 13.39
CA ASP A 102 10.79 -10.80 13.61
C ASP A 102 11.61 -12.03 13.20
N GLU A 103 11.08 -13.25 13.43
CA GLU A 103 11.69 -14.50 12.97
C GLU A 103 11.89 -14.52 11.44
N GLN A 104 10.92 -13.98 10.70
CA GLN A 104 11.01 -13.87 9.25
C GLN A 104 12.04 -12.80 8.85
N ALA A 105 12.19 -11.74 9.63
CA ALA A 105 13.18 -10.70 9.38
C ALA A 105 14.61 -11.24 9.58
N LEU A 106 14.86 -11.94 10.68
CA LEU A 106 16.14 -12.60 10.96
C LEU A 106 16.49 -13.64 9.89
N ALA A 107 15.51 -14.42 9.43
CA ALA A 107 15.72 -15.37 8.32
C ALA A 107 16.11 -14.67 7.01
N LEU A 108 15.52 -13.50 6.71
CA LEU A 108 15.89 -12.71 5.53
C LEU A 108 17.29 -12.09 5.66
N ILE A 109 17.67 -11.65 6.87
CA ILE A 109 19.04 -11.18 7.14
C ILE A 109 20.02 -12.33 6.90
N GLN A 110 19.79 -13.51 7.49
CA GLN A 110 20.64 -14.68 7.28
C GLN A 110 20.73 -15.05 5.80
N GLN A 111 19.59 -15.03 5.08
CA GLN A 111 19.58 -15.31 3.64
C GLN A 111 20.43 -14.31 2.83
N ALA A 112 20.47 -13.04 3.23
CA ALA A 112 21.27 -12.01 2.55
C ALA A 112 22.79 -12.22 2.73
N TYR A 113 23.21 -12.77 3.87
CA TYR A 113 24.61 -13.11 4.16
C TYR A 113 24.99 -14.55 3.79
N GLY A 114 24.04 -15.36 3.32
CA GLY A 114 24.28 -16.71 2.81
C GLY A 114 24.67 -17.70 3.91
N GLU A 115 25.76 -18.44 3.70
CA GLU A 115 26.27 -19.44 4.66
C GLU A 115 27.05 -18.81 5.82
N GLN A 116 27.39 -17.52 5.73
CA GLN A 116 28.14 -16.85 6.80
C GLN A 116 27.25 -16.68 8.04
N PRO A 117 27.69 -17.15 9.22
CA PRO A 117 26.96 -16.95 10.46
C PRO A 117 26.85 -15.45 10.82
N LEU A 118 25.66 -15.02 11.27
CA LEU A 118 25.44 -13.60 11.60
C LEU A 118 26.27 -13.13 12.80
N ASP A 119 26.62 -14.02 13.73
CA ASP A 119 27.47 -13.74 14.89
C ASP A 119 28.95 -13.50 14.53
N GLU A 120 29.38 -13.86 13.32
CA GLU A 120 30.69 -13.49 12.77
C GLU A 120 30.71 -12.09 12.13
N ILE A 121 29.56 -11.43 12.04
CA ILE A 121 29.41 -10.10 11.40
C ILE A 121 28.91 -9.08 12.43
N PHE A 122 27.88 -9.46 13.18
CA PHE A 122 27.19 -8.62 14.13
C PHE A 122 27.51 -9.08 15.56
N ALA A 123 27.93 -8.13 16.40
CA ALA A 123 27.99 -8.34 17.84
C ALA A 123 26.58 -8.50 18.44
N HIS A 124 25.59 -7.83 17.87
CA HIS A 124 24.20 -7.89 18.30
C HIS A 124 23.26 -7.43 17.18
N ILE A 125 22.09 -8.07 17.06
CA ILE A 125 20.97 -7.60 16.24
C ILE A 125 19.76 -7.52 17.17
N ASP A 126 19.08 -6.37 17.17
CA ASP A 126 17.81 -6.23 17.87
C ASP A 126 16.74 -7.00 17.11
N GLU A 127 16.17 -8.02 17.77
CA GLU A 127 15.10 -8.83 17.18
C GLU A 127 13.86 -7.98 16.91
N GLN A 128 13.60 -6.97 17.74
CA GLN A 128 12.44 -6.11 17.56
C GLN A 128 12.73 -5.04 16.51
N ALA A 129 11.78 -4.87 15.57
CA ALA A 129 11.88 -3.80 14.59
C ALA A 129 11.86 -2.42 15.28
N LEU A 130 12.88 -1.61 15.00
CA LEU A 130 12.96 -0.20 15.43
C LEU A 130 11.84 0.63 14.79
N ALA A 131 11.55 0.37 13.51
CA ALA A 131 10.51 1.04 12.75
C ALA A 131 10.04 0.16 11.61
N SER A 132 8.83 0.41 11.11
CA SER A 132 8.33 -0.30 9.95
C SER A 132 7.56 0.62 9.00
N ALA A 133 7.86 0.43 7.71
CA ALA A 133 7.27 1.14 6.60
C ALA A 133 6.51 0.16 5.70
N SER A 134 5.88 0.72 4.67
CA SER A 134 5.04 -0.03 3.73
C SER A 134 5.82 -1.10 2.94
N ILE A 135 7.12 -0.90 2.69
CA ILE A 135 7.95 -1.77 1.83
C ILE A 135 9.02 -2.51 2.62
N ALA A 136 9.54 -1.91 3.69
CA ALA A 136 10.63 -2.47 4.49
C ALA A 136 10.37 -2.23 5.98
N GLN A 137 11.03 -3.00 6.82
CA GLN A 137 11.17 -2.68 8.23
C GLN A 137 12.64 -2.56 8.60
N VAL A 138 12.90 -1.94 9.74
CA VAL A 138 14.22 -1.46 10.12
C VAL A 138 14.57 -2.05 11.47
N HIS A 139 15.74 -2.67 11.59
CA HIS A 139 16.29 -3.20 12.84
C HIS A 139 17.58 -2.49 13.20
N SER A 140 17.79 -2.28 14.50
CA SER A 140 19.07 -1.81 15.02
C SER A 140 20.03 -2.99 15.14
N ALA A 141 21.30 -2.80 14.82
CA ALA A 141 22.33 -3.80 15.03
C ALA A 141 23.67 -3.14 15.38
N LYS A 142 24.59 -3.95 15.91
CA LYS A 142 25.95 -3.56 16.24
C LYS A 142 26.92 -4.51 15.57
N LEU A 143 27.90 -3.97 14.87
CA LEU A 143 28.99 -4.74 14.26
C LEU A 143 30.01 -5.19 15.30
N LEU A 144 30.84 -6.20 14.95
CA LEU A 144 31.92 -6.68 15.82
C LEU A 144 32.98 -5.61 16.13
N ASP A 145 33.13 -4.60 15.28
CA ASP A 145 34.02 -3.45 15.52
C ASP A 145 33.44 -2.40 16.49
N GLY A 146 32.20 -2.61 16.95
CA GLY A 146 31.49 -1.73 17.88
C GLY A 146 30.61 -0.67 17.21
N SER A 147 30.62 -0.56 15.88
CA SER A 147 29.80 0.41 15.14
C SER A 147 28.32 0.07 15.19
N ASP A 148 27.47 1.08 15.47
CA ASP A 148 26.02 0.96 15.38
C ASP A 148 25.56 1.08 13.91
N VAL A 149 24.75 0.14 13.46
CA VAL A 149 24.24 0.06 12.09
C VAL A 149 22.73 -0.19 12.06
N ILE A 150 22.13 0.13 10.92
CA ILE A 150 20.71 -0.04 10.67
C ILE A 150 20.51 -1.06 9.55
N LEU A 151 19.73 -2.11 9.83
CA LEU A 151 19.38 -3.14 8.87
C LEU A 151 17.98 -2.85 8.31
N LYS A 152 17.91 -2.38 7.06
CA LYS A 152 16.65 -2.21 6.31
C LYS A 152 16.32 -3.51 5.58
N ILE A 153 15.22 -4.14 5.95
CA ILE A 153 14.82 -5.45 5.47
C ILE A 153 13.55 -5.29 4.63
N VAL A 154 13.68 -5.58 3.34
CA VAL A 154 12.57 -5.50 2.38
C VAL A 154 11.55 -6.61 2.67
N ARG A 155 10.26 -6.27 2.67
CA ARG A 155 9.16 -7.22 2.91
C ARG A 155 9.19 -8.34 1.85
N PRO A 156 8.99 -9.61 2.26
CA PRO A 156 9.05 -10.72 1.34
C PRO A 156 7.96 -10.65 0.27
N ASN A 157 8.31 -11.03 -0.96
CA ASN A 157 7.43 -11.01 -2.14
C ASN A 157 6.87 -9.63 -2.52
N ILE A 158 7.46 -8.54 -2.01
CA ILE A 158 6.92 -7.20 -2.25
C ILE A 158 7.08 -6.78 -3.72
N GLU A 159 8.22 -7.04 -4.35
CA GLU A 159 8.50 -6.61 -5.72
C GLU A 159 7.48 -7.17 -6.73
N LYS A 160 7.18 -8.48 -6.65
CA LYS A 160 6.18 -9.14 -7.51
C LYS A 160 4.77 -8.57 -7.30
N LYS A 161 4.38 -8.31 -6.05
CA LYS A 161 3.09 -7.71 -5.72
C LYS A 161 3.00 -6.29 -6.26
N MET A 162 4.04 -5.49 -6.04
CA MET A 162 4.14 -4.10 -6.45
C MET A 162 4.08 -3.96 -7.96
N ARG A 163 4.88 -4.72 -8.72
CA ARG A 163 4.87 -4.70 -10.19
C ARG A 163 3.48 -4.91 -10.77
N ARG A 164 2.76 -5.92 -10.26
CA ARG A 164 1.38 -6.22 -10.67
C ARG A 164 0.42 -5.07 -10.36
N ASP A 165 0.54 -4.47 -9.19
CA ASP A 165 -0.35 -3.40 -8.75
C ASP A 165 -0.05 -2.09 -9.49
N VAL A 166 1.21 -1.78 -9.79
CA VAL A 166 1.61 -0.65 -10.65
C VAL A 166 1.08 -0.83 -12.07
N GLU A 167 1.25 -2.00 -12.70
CA GLU A 167 0.67 -2.28 -14.03
C GLU A 167 -0.85 -2.04 -14.06
N LEU A 168 -1.54 -2.42 -12.97
CA LEU A 168 -2.98 -2.20 -12.84
C LEU A 168 -3.33 -0.73 -12.65
N LEU A 169 -2.60 -0.01 -11.79
CA LEU A 169 -2.79 1.42 -11.58
C LEU A 169 -2.53 2.23 -12.83
N GLN A 170 -1.50 1.88 -13.63
CA GLN A 170 -1.23 2.52 -14.93
C GLN A 170 -2.41 2.33 -15.89
N ALA A 171 -2.98 1.13 -15.96
CA ALA A 171 -4.17 0.86 -16.77
C ALA A 171 -5.39 1.67 -16.30
N MET A 172 -5.59 1.76 -14.98
CA MET A 172 -6.67 2.56 -14.38
C MET A 172 -6.46 4.06 -14.62
N ALA A 173 -5.24 4.56 -14.48
CA ALA A 173 -4.87 5.96 -14.71
C ALA A 173 -5.07 6.36 -16.17
N ALA A 174 -4.71 5.49 -17.11
CA ALA A 174 -4.95 5.70 -18.54
C ALA A 174 -6.46 5.78 -18.86
N LEU A 175 -7.27 4.93 -18.22
CA LEU A 175 -8.72 4.98 -18.34
C LEU A 175 -9.28 6.27 -17.73
N ALA A 176 -8.85 6.62 -16.52
CA ALA A 176 -9.28 7.83 -15.83
C ALA A 176 -8.96 9.09 -16.65
N GLN A 177 -7.75 9.21 -17.20
CA GLN A 177 -7.37 10.37 -18.03
C GLN A 177 -8.18 10.47 -19.32
N ARG A 178 -8.57 9.33 -19.90
CA ARG A 178 -9.36 9.28 -21.15
C ARG A 178 -10.83 9.63 -20.94
N PHE A 179 -11.40 9.23 -19.78
CA PHE A 179 -12.83 9.31 -19.54
C PHE A 179 -13.24 10.33 -18.47
N TRP A 180 -12.30 10.96 -17.75
CA TRP A 180 -12.57 11.93 -16.68
C TRP A 180 -12.02 13.33 -16.98
N VAL A 181 -12.93 14.28 -17.23
CA VAL A 181 -12.61 15.69 -17.52
C VAL A 181 -11.98 16.39 -16.31
N ASP A 182 -12.50 16.19 -15.09
CA ASP A 182 -11.93 16.75 -13.84
C ASP A 182 -10.74 15.94 -13.31
N GLY A 183 -10.65 14.66 -13.66
CA GLY A 183 -9.51 13.80 -13.32
C GLY A 183 -8.19 14.29 -13.91
N ARG A 184 -8.23 15.15 -14.95
CA ARG A 184 -7.02 15.81 -15.48
C ARG A 184 -6.30 16.69 -14.44
N ARG A 185 -7.00 17.24 -13.45
CA ARG A 185 -6.39 18.04 -12.37
C ARG A 185 -5.57 17.20 -11.39
N LEU A 186 -5.90 15.91 -11.28
CA LEU A 186 -5.19 14.95 -10.43
C LEU A 186 -3.95 14.36 -11.13
N GLN A 187 -3.86 14.53 -12.46
CA GLN A 187 -2.81 13.94 -13.30
C GLN A 187 -2.52 12.46 -12.93
N PRO A 188 -3.51 11.55 -13.09
CA PRO A 188 -3.44 10.20 -12.53
C PRO A 188 -2.24 9.40 -13.01
N LYS A 189 -1.76 9.65 -14.24
CA LYS A 189 -0.54 9.03 -14.76
C LYS A 189 0.71 9.53 -14.06
N GLU A 190 0.79 10.82 -13.75
CA GLU A 190 1.93 11.42 -13.07
C GLU A 190 2.01 10.89 -11.64
N VAL A 191 0.86 10.80 -10.94
CA VAL A 191 0.78 10.16 -9.61
C VAL A 191 1.27 8.71 -9.67
N VAL A 192 0.84 7.92 -10.65
CA VAL A 192 1.28 6.51 -10.76
C VAL A 192 2.76 6.41 -11.12
N ASN A 193 3.27 7.29 -11.97
CA ASN A 193 4.70 7.32 -12.31
C ASN A 193 5.56 7.74 -11.13
N GLU A 194 5.10 8.69 -10.32
CA GLU A 194 5.78 9.12 -9.09
C GLU A 194 5.79 7.99 -8.07
N ILE A 195 4.69 7.25 -7.93
CA ILE A 195 4.63 6.04 -7.12
C ILE A 195 5.65 5.04 -7.63
N GLU A 196 5.63 4.70 -8.92
CA GLU A 196 6.57 3.76 -9.52
C GLU A 196 8.03 4.15 -9.27
N LYS A 197 8.39 5.41 -9.48
CA LYS A 197 9.74 5.92 -9.23
C LYS A 197 10.15 5.80 -7.77
N ASN A 198 9.33 6.34 -6.86
CA ASN A 198 9.60 6.30 -5.42
C ASN A 198 9.61 4.87 -4.85
N LEU A 199 9.03 3.90 -5.57
CA LEU A 199 9.06 2.49 -5.18
C LEU A 199 10.35 1.80 -5.59
N TYR A 200 10.90 2.13 -6.75
CA TYR A 200 12.21 1.64 -7.15
C TYR A 200 13.31 2.22 -6.26
N ASP A 201 13.24 3.52 -5.95
CA ASP A 201 14.16 4.16 -5.01
C ASP A 201 14.07 3.56 -3.58
N ASP A 202 12.93 2.99 -3.18
CA ASP A 202 12.76 2.31 -1.89
C ASP A 202 13.28 0.86 -1.88
N LEU A 203 13.45 0.24 -3.06
CA LEU A 203 13.90 -1.14 -3.24
C LEU A 203 15.42 -1.25 -3.48
N ASP A 204 16.02 -0.23 -4.09
CA ASP A 204 17.48 -0.07 -4.23
C ASP A 204 18.13 0.37 -2.90
#